data_AF-A6QZH1-F1
#
_entry.id   AF-A6QZH1-F1
#
_cell.length_a   1.000
_cell.length_b   1.000
_cell.length_c   1.000
_cell.angle_alpha   90.00
_cell.angle_beta   90.00
_cell.angle_gamma   90.00
#
_symmetry.space_group_name_H-M   'P 1'
#
loop_
_entity.id
_entity.type
_entity.pdbx_description
1 polymer ?
#
loop_
_entity_poly.entity_id
_entity_poly.type
_entity_poly.pdbx_seq_one_letter_code
_entity_poly.pdbx_strand_id
1 'polypeptide(L)'
;MGRPLFLTFRQDARPIHLNSRKRNPRRCVPWIASPLDNTDGGYPRLNHHTDSTPIELFFDLFFVANLSTFTATREINNLEALWSYIGFLSIIWFTWFQVSLFDIRFAQDSIFERICKALQLATMVGFASTGSGFATQVRDENVWAFLSLSILLACSRLLLSVEYSIASIFLYGTMQVASKRLLFIVAVFIGTGVTYTGLYFVFNNNTGTKGELVNQTVGSSGWSKWSFVHILGVTMGVYLLWQSYFDISPRMKYGITNQQIWTQLHFPFHVMVVLLSEGSQILVLTLDISLKLKYLSNTILSACEPPRPDPNFAIDQLNSTIVDMDIDYTKGALKEQRCIQYILQTLRDSPQLCPSMNNPGSLTLQRSHDLMGNVTASLFSSMGITLPVDVVESEKLLMLYLRLLGFVYIYYFVVASLAMFILAAFVFLTQRHTGRIYAWVAITTRVLLGIILLAMVTIVANFDLIYRFMTSPLIIFTFTLALFVALLIDRLLDLIALKRGKLEIEGEVSATEPYEMFQLSPMATTISDDSTVGS
;
A
#
# COMPACT_ATOMS: atom_id res chain seq x y z
N MET A 1 24.71 33.47 -45.19
CA MET A 1 25.05 32.05 -44.91
C MET A 1 24.98 31.85 -43.40
N GLY A 2 23.85 31.36 -42.89
CA GLY A 2 23.63 31.14 -41.46
C GLY A 2 23.29 29.67 -41.20
N ARG A 3 24.05 29.03 -40.30
CA ARG A 3 23.84 27.64 -39.84
C ARG A 3 22.54 27.53 -39.04
N PRO A 4 21.69 26.50 -39.25
CA PRO A 4 20.66 26.16 -38.28
C PRO A 4 21.26 25.34 -37.14
N LEU A 5 21.03 25.85 -35.93
CA LEU A 5 21.34 25.24 -34.64
C LEU A 5 20.04 24.63 -34.12
N PHE A 6 19.80 23.34 -34.36
CA PHE A 6 18.88 22.51 -33.57
C PHE A 6 19.08 21.03 -33.95
N LEU A 7 19.39 20.20 -32.96
CA LEU A 7 19.51 18.75 -33.09
C LEU A 7 18.12 18.15 -33.34
N THR A 8 17.73 18.01 -34.61
CA THR A 8 16.62 17.16 -35.04
C THR A 8 17.02 15.69 -34.87
N PHE A 9 16.46 15.01 -33.86
CA PHE A 9 16.45 13.55 -33.81
C PHE A 9 15.50 13.03 -34.90
N ARG A 10 16.05 12.80 -36.09
CA ARG A 10 15.40 12.03 -37.15
C ARG A 10 15.62 10.54 -36.83
N GLN A 11 14.64 9.92 -36.19
CA GLN A 11 14.59 8.47 -36.07
C GLN A 11 13.86 7.95 -37.33
N ASP A 12 14.62 7.43 -38.29
CA ASP A 12 14.08 6.81 -39.49
C ASP A 12 13.28 5.56 -39.11
N ALA A 13 11.97 5.72 -38.94
CA ALA A 13 11.04 4.60 -38.86
C ALA A 13 10.87 4.03 -40.27
N ARG A 14 11.36 2.80 -40.51
CA ARG A 14 11.04 2.04 -41.73
C ARG A 14 9.50 1.88 -41.81
N PRO A 15 8.89 2.01 -43.01
CA PRO A 15 7.47 1.83 -43.17
C PRO A 15 7.10 0.36 -42.90
N ILE A 16 6.33 0.13 -41.84
CA ILE A 16 5.74 -1.17 -41.55
C ILE A 16 4.65 -1.39 -42.60
N HIS A 17 4.83 -2.42 -43.43
CA HIS A 17 3.82 -2.91 -44.36
C HIS A 17 2.55 -3.27 -43.57
N LEU A 18 1.52 -2.43 -43.68
CA LEU A 18 0.17 -2.69 -43.18
C LEU A 18 -0.47 -3.77 -44.06
N ASN A 19 -0.21 -5.04 -43.74
CA ASN A 19 -1.07 -6.13 -44.17
C ASN A 19 -1.01 -7.28 -43.16
N SER A 20 -1.65 -7.04 -42.02
CA SER A 20 -2.06 -8.10 -41.10
C SER A 20 -3.29 -7.59 -40.36
N ARG A 21 -4.41 -8.22 -40.65
CA ARG A 21 -5.73 -8.03 -40.02
C ARG A 21 -5.60 -8.44 -38.55
N LYS A 22 -5.05 -7.56 -37.70
CA LYS A 22 -4.93 -7.79 -36.25
C LYS A 22 -6.33 -7.91 -35.66
N ARG A 23 -6.73 -9.16 -35.41
CA ARG A 23 -7.90 -9.54 -34.62
C ARG A 23 -7.83 -8.79 -33.28
N ASN A 24 -8.84 -7.95 -33.00
CA ASN A 24 -8.96 -7.19 -31.75
C ASN A 24 -8.70 -8.10 -30.53
N PRO A 25 -7.71 -7.80 -29.66
CA PRO A 25 -7.50 -8.59 -28.46
C PRO A 25 -8.67 -8.34 -27.51
N ARG A 26 -9.36 -9.43 -27.14
CA ARG A 26 -10.37 -9.41 -26.07
C ARG A 26 -9.67 -8.97 -24.78
N ARG A 27 -9.99 -7.77 -24.31
CA ARG A 27 -9.40 -7.14 -23.11
C ARG A 27 -10.01 -7.69 -21.81
N CYS A 28 -10.24 -9.01 -21.74
CA CYS A 28 -10.63 -9.68 -20.50
C CYS A 28 -9.37 -10.30 -19.92
N VAL A 29 -8.98 -9.91 -18.70
CA VAL A 29 -7.77 -10.43 -18.05
C VAL A 29 -7.96 -11.93 -17.85
N PRO A 30 -7.10 -12.79 -18.43
CA PRO A 30 -7.22 -14.23 -18.26
C PRO A 30 -6.99 -14.61 -16.80
N TRP A 31 -7.61 -15.71 -16.36
CA TRP A 31 -7.44 -16.21 -14.99
C TRP A 31 -5.97 -16.61 -14.74
N ILE A 32 -5.38 -17.31 -15.72
CA ILE A 32 -3.95 -17.62 -15.82
C ILE A 32 -3.53 -17.37 -17.27
N ALA A 33 -2.49 -16.58 -17.48
CA ALA A 33 -1.92 -16.31 -18.80
C ALA A 33 -0.73 -17.24 -19.08
N SER A 34 -0.61 -17.73 -20.32
CA SER A 34 0.56 -18.50 -20.75
C SER A 34 1.76 -17.55 -20.95
N PRO A 35 2.96 -17.88 -20.45
CA PRO A 35 4.18 -17.10 -20.68
C PRO A 35 4.77 -17.28 -22.10
N LEU A 36 4.22 -18.20 -22.90
CA LEU A 36 4.66 -18.50 -24.26
C LEU A 36 3.95 -17.62 -25.30
N ASP A 37 4.72 -17.05 -26.22
CA ASP A 37 4.21 -16.35 -27.40
C ASP A 37 3.75 -17.38 -28.45
N ASN A 38 2.48 -17.30 -28.86
CA ASN A 38 1.89 -18.19 -29.87
C ASN A 38 1.83 -17.52 -31.26
N THR A 39 2.57 -16.44 -31.50
CA THR A 39 2.56 -15.74 -32.79
C THR A 39 3.25 -16.56 -33.89
N ASP A 40 2.44 -17.09 -34.82
CA ASP A 40 2.73 -17.72 -36.12
C ASP A 40 4.09 -18.45 -36.32
N GLY A 41 4.05 -19.79 -36.24
CA GLY A 41 4.89 -20.73 -37.00
C GLY A 41 6.38 -20.86 -36.66
N GLY A 42 6.92 -20.06 -35.73
CA GLY A 42 8.32 -20.14 -35.28
C GLY A 42 8.51 -20.87 -33.94
N TYR A 43 9.75 -21.29 -33.66
CA TYR A 43 10.18 -21.87 -32.37
C TYR A 43 9.56 -21.18 -31.15
N PRO A 44 9.22 -21.92 -30.06
CA PRO A 44 8.62 -21.34 -28.86
C PRO A 44 9.49 -20.23 -28.27
N ARG A 45 8.92 -19.04 -28.10
CA ARG A 45 9.57 -17.90 -27.44
C ARG A 45 8.76 -17.49 -26.22
N LEU A 46 9.46 -17.06 -25.19
CA LEU A 46 8.82 -16.39 -24.05
C LEU A 46 8.37 -15.00 -24.49
N ASN A 47 7.22 -14.55 -24.00
CA ASN A 47 6.77 -13.17 -24.18
C ASN A 47 7.78 -12.23 -23.53
N HIS A 48 8.51 -11.47 -24.36
CA HIS A 48 9.47 -10.48 -23.88
C HIS A 48 8.78 -9.12 -23.77
N HIS A 49 8.63 -8.61 -22.56
CA HIS A 49 8.24 -7.22 -22.33
C HIS A 49 9.48 -6.33 -22.47
N THR A 50 9.44 -5.35 -23.38
CA THR A 50 10.54 -4.39 -23.57
C THR A 50 10.54 -3.28 -22.53
N ASP A 51 9.39 -3.05 -21.87
CA ASP A 51 9.20 -2.03 -20.85
C ASP A 51 8.71 -2.68 -19.56
N SER A 52 9.22 -2.20 -18.41
CA SER A 52 8.75 -2.64 -17.08
C SER A 52 7.26 -2.33 -16.91
N THR A 53 6.52 -3.28 -16.34
CA THR A 53 5.12 -3.02 -16.05
C THR A 53 5.01 -2.01 -14.91
N PRO A 54 3.97 -1.15 -14.88
CA PRO A 54 3.80 -0.20 -13.78
C PRO A 54 3.78 -0.91 -12.40
N ILE A 55 3.20 -2.11 -12.31
CA ILE A 55 3.12 -2.85 -11.04
C ILE A 55 4.50 -3.31 -10.53
N GLU A 56 5.45 -3.63 -11.42
CA GLU A 56 6.85 -3.91 -11.03
C GLU A 56 7.49 -2.66 -10.42
N LEU A 57 7.32 -1.49 -11.06
CA LEU A 57 7.82 -0.23 -10.54
C LEU A 57 7.19 0.13 -9.18
N PHE A 58 5.91 -0.22 -8.97
CA PHE A 58 5.26 -0.03 -7.67
C PHE A 58 5.86 -0.94 -6.59
N PHE A 59 6.20 -2.18 -6.94
CA PHE A 59 6.88 -3.09 -6.01
C PHE A 59 8.28 -2.59 -5.63
N ASP A 60 9.02 -2.00 -6.57
CA ASP A 60 10.32 -1.36 -6.31
C ASP A 60 10.20 -0.21 -5.29
N LEU A 61 9.10 0.54 -5.33
CA LEU A 61 8.85 1.61 -4.36
C LEU A 61 8.72 1.05 -2.93
N PHE A 62 8.14 -0.14 -2.74
CA PHE A 62 8.05 -0.77 -1.42
C PHE A 62 9.40 -1.25 -0.91
N PHE A 63 10.28 -1.71 -1.80
CA PHE A 63 11.67 -2.00 -1.43
C PHE A 63 12.37 -0.75 -0.88
N VAL A 64 12.27 0.38 -1.59
CA VAL A 64 12.88 1.64 -1.16
C VAL A 64 12.24 2.18 0.12
N ALA A 65 10.91 2.09 0.25
CA ALA A 65 10.19 2.53 1.44
C ALA A 65 10.63 1.75 2.69
N ASN A 66 10.78 0.44 2.59
CA ASN A 66 11.31 -0.40 3.67
C ASN A 66 12.70 0.07 4.14
N LEU A 67 13.59 0.33 3.19
CA LEU A 67 14.94 0.79 3.49
C LEU A 67 14.93 2.18 4.14
N SER A 68 14.08 3.08 3.66
CA SER A 68 13.89 4.42 4.23
C SER A 68 13.42 4.34 5.68
N THR A 69 12.42 3.51 5.98
CA THR A 69 11.91 3.31 7.35
C THR A 69 12.98 2.74 8.28
N PHE A 70 13.74 1.76 7.82
CA PHE A 70 14.82 1.18 8.63
C PHE A 70 15.95 2.20 8.88
N THR A 71 16.30 2.99 7.88
CA THR A 71 17.32 4.04 7.99
C THR A 71 16.87 5.15 8.95
N ALA A 72 15.58 5.51 8.94
CA ALA A 72 15.02 6.53 9.82
C ALA A 72 14.98 6.08 11.30
N THR A 73 14.87 4.78 11.56
CA THR A 73 14.75 4.24 12.93
C THR A 73 16.09 3.84 13.54
N ARG A 74 17.11 3.52 12.74
CA ARG A 74 18.46 3.17 13.22
C ARG A 74 19.52 4.14 12.71
N GLU A 75 19.97 5.02 13.59
CA GLU A 75 21.21 5.77 13.37
C GLU A 75 22.41 4.81 13.42
N ILE A 76 23.24 4.82 12.37
CA ILE A 76 24.45 3.99 12.29
C ILE A 76 25.55 4.66 13.13
N ASN A 77 25.54 4.40 14.44
CA ASN A 77 26.49 4.99 15.38
C ASN A 77 27.46 3.96 16.01
N ASN A 78 27.26 2.67 15.79
CA ASN A 78 28.14 1.61 16.28
C ASN A 78 28.25 0.42 15.29
N LEU A 79 29.23 -0.46 15.52
CA LEU A 79 29.47 -1.63 14.66
C LEU A 79 28.30 -2.62 14.68
N GLU A 80 27.59 -2.73 15.81
CA GLU A 80 26.43 -3.60 15.95
C GLU A 80 25.26 -3.12 15.08
N ALA A 81 24.97 -1.82 15.08
CA ALA A 81 23.95 -1.21 14.21
C ALA A 81 24.35 -1.31 12.74
N LEU A 82 25.63 -1.17 12.40
CA LEU A 82 26.11 -1.38 11.04
C LEU A 82 25.83 -2.81 10.54
N TRP A 83 26.14 -3.82 11.35
CA TRP A 83 25.87 -5.21 10.99
C TRP A 83 24.37 -5.53 10.97
N SER A 84 23.57 -4.93 11.86
CA SER A 84 22.11 -5.02 11.80
C SER A 84 21.58 -4.43 10.49
N TYR A 85 22.12 -3.29 10.05
CA TYR A 85 21.76 -2.65 8.80
C TYR A 85 22.11 -3.52 7.58
N ILE A 86 23.34 -4.02 7.51
CA ILE A 86 23.79 -4.91 6.42
C ILE A 86 22.94 -6.18 6.39
N GLY A 87 22.62 -6.75 7.56
CA GLY A 87 21.79 -7.95 7.69
C GLY A 87 20.38 -7.72 7.16
N PHE A 88 19.69 -6.68 7.64
CA PHE A 88 18.32 -6.38 7.22
C PHE A 88 18.24 -6.00 5.74
N LEU A 89 19.16 -5.16 5.25
CA LEU A 89 19.26 -4.81 3.84
C LEU A 89 19.44 -6.06 2.97
N SER A 90 20.31 -6.99 3.36
CA SER A 90 20.53 -8.23 2.62
C SER A 90 19.25 -9.05 2.49
N ILE A 91 18.48 -9.17 3.58
CA ILE A 91 17.24 -9.95 3.61
C ILE A 91 16.19 -9.36 2.66
N ILE A 92 15.97 -8.05 2.71
CA ILE A 92 15.02 -7.38 1.81
C ILE A 92 15.53 -7.42 0.37
N TRP A 93 16.81 -7.11 0.13
CA TRP A 93 17.42 -7.10 -1.20
C TRP A 93 17.26 -8.44 -1.91
N PHE A 94 17.66 -9.54 -1.26
CA PHE A 94 17.55 -10.87 -1.88
C PHE A 94 16.09 -11.29 -2.10
N THR A 95 15.17 -10.85 -1.25
CA THR A 95 13.74 -11.13 -1.43
C THR A 95 13.16 -10.35 -2.60
N TRP A 96 13.43 -9.04 -2.67
CA TRP A 96 13.05 -8.19 -3.80
C TRP A 96 13.64 -8.69 -5.11
N PHE A 97 14.93 -9.04 -5.12
CA PHE A 97 15.64 -9.50 -6.31
C PHE A 97 15.06 -10.80 -6.87
N GLN A 98 14.75 -11.77 -6.01
CA GLN A 98 14.19 -13.06 -6.44
C GLN A 98 12.78 -12.92 -7.00
N VAL A 99 11.96 -12.05 -6.41
CA VAL A 99 10.64 -11.67 -6.95
C VAL A 99 10.79 -11.02 -8.33
N SER A 100 11.64 -10.00 -8.43
CA SER A 100 11.85 -9.25 -9.68
C SER A 100 12.37 -10.14 -10.81
N LEU A 101 13.23 -11.12 -10.50
CA LEU A 101 13.72 -12.09 -11.48
C LEU A 101 12.61 -13.00 -12.04
N PHE A 102 11.62 -13.35 -11.23
CA PHE A 102 10.45 -14.09 -11.72
C PHE A 102 9.64 -13.21 -12.66
N ASP A 103 9.38 -11.96 -12.25
CA ASP A 103 8.51 -11.04 -12.97
C ASP A 103 8.99 -10.76 -14.38
N ILE A 104 10.26 -10.37 -14.50
CA ILE A 104 10.87 -10.03 -15.79
C ILE A 104 10.82 -11.21 -16.78
N ARG A 105 10.80 -12.46 -16.29
CA ARG A 105 10.89 -13.66 -17.14
C ARG A 105 9.55 -14.30 -17.46
N PHE A 106 8.62 -14.29 -16.50
CA PHE A 106 7.42 -15.12 -16.56
C PHE A 106 6.13 -14.37 -16.23
N ALA A 107 6.19 -13.18 -15.62
CA ALA A 107 4.95 -12.48 -15.29
C ALA A 107 4.20 -12.10 -16.57
N GLN A 108 2.91 -12.41 -16.55
CA GLN A 108 1.95 -12.02 -17.57
C GLN A 108 0.70 -11.53 -16.83
N ASP A 109 0.07 -10.47 -17.35
CA ASP A 109 -1.09 -9.87 -16.70
C ASP A 109 -2.25 -10.87 -16.60
N SER A 110 -2.45 -11.40 -15.39
CA SER A 110 -3.48 -12.39 -15.06
C SER A 110 -4.00 -12.15 -13.64
N ILE A 111 -5.18 -12.68 -13.33
CA ILE A 111 -5.78 -12.53 -11.99
C ILE A 111 -4.90 -13.23 -10.94
N PHE A 112 -4.39 -14.43 -11.26
CA PHE A 112 -3.48 -15.15 -10.40
C PHE A 112 -2.22 -14.34 -10.08
N GLU A 113 -1.54 -13.81 -11.11
CA GLU A 113 -0.34 -12.99 -10.94
C GLU A 113 -0.59 -11.78 -10.04
N ARG A 114 -1.72 -11.09 -10.23
CA ARG A 114 -2.10 -9.94 -9.39
C ARG A 114 -2.31 -10.32 -7.92
N ILE A 115 -2.89 -11.48 -7.65
CA ILE A 115 -3.07 -11.97 -6.28
C ILE A 115 -1.71 -12.28 -5.64
N CYS A 116 -0.83 -12.97 -6.37
CA CYS A 116 0.51 -13.26 -5.86
C CYS A 116 1.31 -11.96 -5.63
N LYS A 117 1.23 -10.99 -6.54
CA LYS A 117 1.83 -9.66 -6.35
C LYS A 117 1.30 -8.98 -5.09
N ALA A 118 -0.01 -9.02 -4.85
CA ALA A 118 -0.61 -8.45 -3.64
C ALA A 118 -0.09 -9.13 -2.36
N LEU A 119 0.08 -10.46 -2.37
CA LEU A 119 0.65 -11.21 -1.24
C LEU A 119 2.14 -10.90 -1.03
N GLN A 120 2.92 -10.76 -2.10
CA GLN A 120 4.33 -10.34 -2.02
C GLN A 120 4.45 -8.91 -1.49
N LEU A 121 3.57 -8.01 -1.91
CA LEU A 121 3.48 -6.65 -1.38
C LEU A 121 3.16 -6.64 0.12
N ALA A 122 2.19 -7.46 0.54
CA ALA A 122 1.87 -7.62 1.97
C ALA A 122 3.07 -8.14 2.77
N THR A 123 3.90 -9.01 2.17
CA THR A 123 5.15 -9.47 2.80
C THR A 123 6.15 -8.31 2.96
N MET A 124 6.28 -7.45 1.94
CA MET A 124 7.13 -6.24 2.03
C MET A 124 6.63 -5.25 3.09
N VAL A 125 5.33 -5.10 3.27
CA VAL A 125 4.77 -4.31 4.39
C VAL A 125 5.11 -4.94 5.73
N GLY A 126 5.04 -6.27 5.83
CA GLY A 126 5.42 -7.01 7.04
C GLY A 126 6.90 -6.80 7.41
N PHE A 127 7.80 -6.75 6.43
CA PHE A 127 9.22 -6.44 6.68
C PHE A 127 9.41 -5.05 7.29
N ALA A 128 8.67 -4.04 6.81
CA ALA A 128 8.79 -2.67 7.31
C ALA A 128 8.47 -2.60 8.81
N SER A 129 7.46 -3.36 9.24
CA SER A 129 7.09 -3.48 10.65
C SER A 129 8.11 -4.26 11.47
N THR A 130 8.68 -5.32 10.91
CA THR A 130 9.65 -6.18 11.62
C THR A 130 11.01 -5.51 11.77
N GLY A 131 11.33 -4.53 10.91
CA GLY A 131 12.60 -3.82 10.91
C GLY A 131 12.94 -3.11 12.22
N SER A 132 11.95 -2.64 12.97
CA SER A 132 12.17 -1.94 14.25
C SER A 132 12.80 -2.84 15.32
N GLY A 133 12.42 -4.11 15.36
CA GLY A 133 12.93 -5.10 16.31
C GLY A 133 14.16 -5.89 15.82
N PHE A 134 14.61 -5.68 14.57
CA PHE A 134 15.68 -6.49 13.99
C PHE A 134 17.06 -6.12 14.56
N ALA A 135 17.74 -7.05 15.21
CA ALA A 135 19.09 -6.89 15.75
C ALA A 135 20.02 -8.02 15.26
N THR A 136 21.33 -7.91 15.49
CA THR A 136 22.28 -9.01 15.20
C THR A 136 22.25 -10.09 16.27
N GLN A 137 21.83 -9.74 17.49
CA GLN A 137 21.72 -10.65 18.63
C GLN A 137 20.25 -10.94 18.93
N VAL A 138 19.93 -12.21 19.14
CA VAL A 138 18.61 -12.65 19.59
C VAL A 138 18.52 -12.43 21.10
N ARG A 139 17.63 -11.53 21.51
CA ARG A 139 17.29 -11.24 22.93
C ARG A 139 15.80 -11.49 23.13
N ASP A 140 15.39 -11.78 24.36
CA ASP A 140 13.99 -12.04 24.73
C ASP A 140 13.03 -10.94 24.22
N GLU A 141 13.47 -9.67 24.21
CA GLU A 141 12.74 -8.51 23.70
C GLU A 141 12.54 -8.48 22.17
N ASN A 142 13.43 -9.11 21.40
CA ASN A 142 13.46 -9.03 19.93
C ASN A 142 13.04 -10.33 19.25
N VAL A 143 12.72 -11.40 20.01
CA VAL A 143 12.36 -12.72 19.45
C VAL A 143 11.17 -12.63 18.51
N TRP A 144 10.19 -11.77 18.82
CA TRP A 144 9.01 -11.54 17.99
C TRP A 144 9.38 -11.09 16.57
N ALA A 145 10.46 -10.32 16.40
CA ALA A 145 10.91 -9.83 15.12
C ALA A 145 11.47 -10.98 14.27
N PHE A 146 12.29 -11.86 14.87
CA PHE A 146 12.82 -13.03 14.19
C PHE A 146 11.74 -14.07 13.85
N LEU A 147 10.72 -14.23 14.70
CA LEU A 147 9.54 -15.06 14.44
C LEU A 147 8.77 -14.54 13.22
N SER A 148 8.44 -13.25 13.23
CA SER A 148 7.72 -12.58 12.14
C SER A 148 8.49 -12.66 10.83
N LEU A 149 9.80 -12.39 10.87
CA LEU A 149 10.68 -12.47 9.72
C LEU A 149 10.73 -13.89 9.12
N SER A 150 10.75 -14.91 9.97
CA SER A 150 10.77 -16.32 9.55
C SER A 150 9.47 -16.70 8.82
N ILE A 151 8.30 -16.29 9.34
CA ILE A 151 7.01 -16.52 8.65
C ILE A 151 6.94 -15.75 7.33
N LEU A 152 7.32 -14.47 7.33
CA LEU A 152 7.27 -13.63 6.12
C LEU A 152 8.16 -14.18 5.01
N LEU A 153 9.40 -14.60 5.35
CA LEU A 153 10.30 -15.26 4.42
C LEU A 153 9.75 -16.60 3.95
N ALA A 154 9.21 -17.44 4.85
CA ALA A 154 8.60 -18.70 4.46
C ALA A 154 7.44 -18.48 3.46
N CYS A 155 6.55 -17.52 3.74
CA CYS A 155 5.43 -17.17 2.88
C CYS A 155 5.90 -16.73 1.48
N SER A 156 6.87 -15.82 1.41
CA SER A 156 7.45 -15.36 0.14
C SER A 156 8.06 -16.51 -0.69
N ARG A 157 8.83 -17.41 -0.06
CA ARG A 157 9.47 -18.53 -0.77
C ARG A 157 8.47 -19.58 -1.24
N LEU A 158 7.45 -19.88 -0.44
CA LEU A 158 6.39 -20.80 -0.83
C LEU A 158 5.54 -20.20 -1.97
N LEU A 159 5.27 -18.90 -1.94
CA LEU A 159 4.55 -18.21 -3.00
C LEU A 159 5.33 -18.24 -4.32
N LEU A 160 6.63 -17.92 -4.29
CA LEU A 160 7.51 -18.05 -5.46
C LEU A 160 7.55 -19.50 -5.97
N SER A 161 7.58 -20.49 -5.07
CA SER A 161 7.49 -21.90 -5.47
C SER A 161 6.22 -22.20 -6.27
N VAL A 162 5.07 -21.66 -5.86
CA VAL A 162 3.80 -21.83 -6.59
C VAL A 162 3.87 -21.17 -7.98
N GLU A 163 4.37 -19.95 -8.05
CA GLU A 163 4.55 -19.19 -9.29
C GLU A 163 5.46 -19.91 -10.29
N TYR A 164 6.65 -20.33 -9.85
CA TYR A 164 7.59 -21.10 -10.67
C TYR A 164 7.04 -22.48 -11.05
N SER A 165 6.20 -23.11 -10.21
CA SER A 165 5.54 -24.39 -10.54
C SER A 165 4.56 -24.22 -11.69
N ILE A 166 3.71 -23.19 -11.64
CA ILE A 166 2.75 -22.88 -12.70
C ILE A 166 3.49 -22.58 -14.00
N ALA A 167 4.53 -21.74 -13.96
CA ALA A 167 5.36 -21.46 -15.13
C ALA A 167 5.99 -22.77 -15.69
N SER A 168 6.52 -23.63 -14.82
CA SER A 168 7.12 -24.90 -15.24
C SER A 168 6.13 -25.85 -15.92
N ILE A 169 4.87 -25.90 -15.46
CA ILE A 169 3.80 -26.69 -16.07
C ILE A 169 3.51 -26.22 -17.50
N PHE A 170 3.44 -24.91 -17.73
CA PHE A 170 3.25 -24.36 -19.09
C PHE A 170 4.43 -24.68 -20.00
N LEU A 171 5.67 -24.57 -19.50
CA LEU A 171 6.86 -24.86 -20.29
C LEU A 171 7.09 -26.36 -20.53
N TYR A 172 6.47 -27.25 -19.76
CA TYR A 172 6.69 -28.70 -19.89
C TYR A 172 6.30 -29.23 -21.28
N GLY A 173 5.20 -28.71 -21.84
CA GLY A 173 4.68 -29.15 -23.15
C GLY A 173 5.54 -28.74 -24.34
N THR A 174 6.39 -27.72 -24.21
CA THR A 174 7.10 -27.12 -25.35
C THR A 174 8.62 -27.09 -25.18
N MET A 175 9.12 -26.93 -23.95
CA MET A 175 10.54 -26.79 -23.62
C MET A 175 10.91 -27.64 -22.40
N GLN A 176 10.97 -28.96 -22.56
CA GLN A 176 11.22 -29.91 -21.46
C GLN A 176 12.52 -29.64 -20.68
N VAL A 177 13.60 -29.22 -21.35
CA VAL A 177 14.88 -28.91 -20.70
C VAL A 177 14.78 -27.67 -19.80
N ALA A 178 14.07 -26.64 -20.25
CA ALA A 178 13.83 -25.43 -19.47
C ALA A 178 12.90 -25.72 -18.27
N SER A 179 11.83 -26.49 -18.49
CA SER A 179 10.91 -26.93 -17.43
C SER A 179 11.63 -27.74 -16.34
N LYS A 180 12.52 -28.67 -16.69
CA LYS A 180 13.34 -29.42 -15.69
C LYS A 180 14.23 -28.50 -14.84
N ARG A 181 14.80 -27.44 -15.43
CA ARG A 181 15.61 -26.45 -14.68
C ARG A 181 14.74 -25.59 -13.76
N LEU A 182 13.54 -25.20 -14.20
CA LEU A 182 12.57 -24.48 -13.36
C LEU A 182 12.09 -25.35 -12.20
N LEU A 183 11.86 -26.63 -12.41
CA LEU A 183 11.49 -27.57 -11.35
C LEU A 183 12.58 -27.67 -10.25
N PHE A 184 13.86 -27.62 -10.64
CA PHE A 184 14.95 -27.55 -9.66
C PHE A 184 14.88 -26.27 -8.81
N ILE A 185 14.59 -25.12 -9.44
CA ILE A 185 14.40 -23.84 -8.73
C ILE A 185 13.22 -23.94 -7.76
N VAL A 186 12.10 -24.55 -8.17
CA VAL A 186 10.95 -24.83 -7.30
C VAL A 186 11.38 -25.64 -6.07
N ALA A 187 12.12 -26.73 -6.26
CA ALA A 187 12.58 -27.58 -5.15
C ALA A 187 13.46 -26.81 -4.16
N VAL A 188 14.35 -25.93 -4.66
CA VAL A 188 15.16 -25.04 -3.81
C VAL A 188 14.27 -24.08 -3.02
N PHE A 189 13.27 -23.46 -3.65
CA PHE A 189 12.34 -22.56 -2.96
C PHE A 189 11.52 -23.27 -1.87
N ILE A 190 11.00 -24.46 -2.15
CA ILE A 190 10.30 -25.29 -1.15
C ILE A 190 11.25 -25.60 0.01
N GLY A 191 12.47 -26.05 -0.29
CA GLY A 191 13.50 -26.32 0.73
C GLY A 191 13.75 -25.10 1.62
N THR A 192 13.96 -23.93 1.02
CA THR A 192 14.15 -22.69 1.80
C THR A 192 12.91 -22.30 2.61
N GLY A 193 11.71 -22.44 2.06
CA GLY A 193 10.45 -22.19 2.79
C GLY A 193 10.27 -23.11 3.99
N VAL A 194 10.62 -24.38 3.86
CA VAL A 194 10.63 -25.36 4.97
C VAL A 194 11.68 -24.97 6.01
N THR A 195 12.88 -24.55 5.61
CA THR A 195 13.91 -24.12 6.58
C THR A 195 13.46 -22.90 7.39
N TYR A 196 12.84 -21.90 6.77
CA TYR A 196 12.31 -20.73 7.48
C TYR A 196 11.14 -21.10 8.41
N THR A 197 10.27 -22.01 7.98
CA THR A 197 9.21 -22.56 8.84
C THR A 197 9.80 -23.31 10.03
N GLY A 198 10.87 -24.08 9.83
CA GLY A 198 11.61 -24.74 10.91
C GLY A 198 12.21 -23.74 11.91
N LEU A 199 12.82 -22.65 11.41
CA LEU A 199 13.34 -21.57 12.26
C LEU A 199 12.24 -20.92 13.10
N TYR A 200 11.04 -20.72 12.55
CA TYR A 200 9.88 -20.24 13.31
C TYR A 200 9.57 -21.16 14.50
N PHE A 201 9.50 -22.48 14.28
CA PHE A 201 9.26 -23.44 15.37
C PHE A 201 10.40 -23.46 16.40
N VAL A 202 11.65 -23.31 15.97
CA VAL A 202 12.81 -23.23 16.89
C VAL A 202 12.70 -22.02 17.81
N PHE A 203 12.44 -20.83 17.25
CA PHE A 203 12.27 -19.62 18.06
C PHE A 203 11.04 -19.69 18.96
N ASN A 204 9.94 -20.29 18.49
CA ASN A 204 8.71 -20.45 19.25
C ASN A 204 8.87 -21.46 20.42
N ASN A 205 9.62 -22.55 20.22
CA ASN A 205 9.88 -23.53 21.27
C ASN A 205 10.81 -22.98 22.35
N ASN A 206 11.78 -22.14 21.99
CA ASN A 206 12.62 -21.45 22.98
C ASN A 206 11.80 -20.49 23.87
N THR A 207 10.66 -20.01 23.36
CA THR A 207 9.70 -19.22 24.16
C THR A 207 8.67 -20.08 24.90
N GLY A 208 8.61 -21.39 24.66
CA GLY A 208 7.57 -22.31 25.15
C GLY A 208 7.57 -22.56 26.66
N THR A 209 8.68 -22.33 27.37
CA THR A 209 8.71 -22.33 28.85
C THR A 209 8.18 -21.01 29.45
N LYS A 210 7.92 -20.01 28.59
CA LYS A 210 7.34 -18.68 28.86
C LYS A 210 6.12 -18.43 27.93
N GLY A 211 5.41 -19.48 27.52
CA GLY A 211 4.39 -19.44 26.45
C GLY A 211 3.16 -18.55 26.72
N GLU A 212 2.92 -18.19 27.98
CA GLU A 212 1.89 -17.23 28.37
C GLU A 212 2.26 -15.79 27.94
N LEU A 213 3.55 -15.47 27.87
CA LEU A 213 4.06 -14.18 27.40
C LEU A 213 4.04 -14.05 25.88
N VAL A 214 4.04 -15.12 25.08
CA VAL A 214 4.01 -15.01 23.60
C VAL A 214 2.60 -14.80 23.05
N ASN A 215 1.61 -15.50 23.61
CA ASN A 215 0.21 -15.17 23.31
C ASN A 215 -0.14 -13.76 23.80
N GLN A 216 0.46 -13.33 24.91
CA GLN A 216 0.30 -11.98 25.43
C GLN A 216 1.14 -10.95 24.67
N THR A 217 2.31 -11.25 24.10
CA THR A 217 3.13 -10.30 23.31
C THR A 217 2.74 -10.23 21.84
N VAL A 218 2.17 -11.27 21.24
CA VAL A 218 1.44 -11.09 19.97
C VAL A 218 0.14 -10.29 20.22
N GLY A 219 -0.41 -10.37 21.44
CA GLY A 219 -1.50 -9.51 21.91
C GLY A 219 -1.09 -8.08 22.33
N SER A 220 0.13 -7.89 22.85
CA SER A 220 0.60 -6.66 23.52
C SER A 220 1.77 -5.96 22.82
N SER A 221 2.29 -6.52 21.72
CA SER A 221 3.43 -5.99 20.95
C SER A 221 3.10 -5.79 19.47
N GLY A 222 1.92 -5.22 19.17
CA GLY A 222 1.93 -4.22 18.09
C GLY A 222 0.93 -4.37 16.95
N TRP A 223 -0.01 -5.31 16.98
CA TRP A 223 -1.11 -5.31 15.98
C TRP A 223 -2.47 -5.47 16.64
N SER A 224 -3.00 -4.36 17.17
CA SER A 224 -4.43 -4.30 17.42
C SER A 224 -5.17 -4.52 16.09
N LYS A 225 -6.37 -5.13 16.13
CA LYS A 225 -7.24 -5.26 14.94
C LYS A 225 -7.42 -3.92 14.22
N TRP A 226 -7.37 -2.80 14.97
CA TRP A 226 -7.49 -1.44 14.46
C TRP A 226 -6.21 -0.95 13.76
N SER A 227 -5.03 -1.26 14.29
CA SER A 227 -3.75 -0.94 13.66
C SER A 227 -3.63 -1.61 12.29
N PHE A 228 -4.07 -2.88 12.17
CA PHE A 228 -4.15 -3.58 10.90
C PHE A 228 -5.07 -2.87 9.88
N VAL A 229 -6.28 -2.47 10.32
CA VAL A 229 -7.25 -1.76 9.47
C VAL A 229 -6.69 -0.42 8.99
N HIS A 230 -5.95 0.31 9.83
CA HIS A 230 -5.31 1.57 9.44
C HIS A 230 -4.19 1.38 8.42
N ILE A 231 -3.31 0.41 8.64
CA ILE A 231 -2.21 0.10 7.71
C ILE A 231 -2.76 -0.35 6.36
N LEU A 232 -3.81 -1.17 6.37
CA LEU A 232 -4.52 -1.56 5.16
C LEU A 232 -5.14 -0.35 4.46
N GLY A 233 -5.77 0.56 5.20
CA GLY A 233 -6.37 1.78 4.66
C GLY A 233 -5.37 2.69 3.95
N VAL A 234 -4.22 2.94 4.58
CA VAL A 234 -3.13 3.77 4.00
C VAL A 234 -2.51 3.07 2.79
N THR A 235 -2.17 1.78 2.91
CA THR A 235 -1.55 1.01 1.83
C THR A 235 -2.47 0.93 0.61
N MET A 236 -3.76 0.69 0.83
CA MET A 236 -4.77 0.69 -0.23
C MET A 236 -4.92 2.09 -0.85
N GLY A 237 -4.90 3.16 -0.03
CA GLY A 237 -4.95 4.53 -0.51
C GLY A 237 -3.78 4.87 -1.46
N VAL A 238 -2.55 4.51 -1.06
CA VAL A 238 -1.34 4.69 -1.89
C VAL A 238 -1.43 3.88 -3.18
N TYR A 239 -1.86 2.62 -3.10
CA TYR A 239 -2.02 1.76 -4.28
C TYR A 239 -3.07 2.31 -5.26
N LEU A 240 -4.25 2.71 -4.78
CA LEU A 240 -5.30 3.25 -5.65
C LEU A 240 -4.92 4.61 -6.23
N LEU A 241 -4.18 5.44 -5.49
CA LEU A 241 -3.66 6.71 -5.98
C LEU A 241 -2.65 6.49 -7.11
N TRP A 242 -1.73 5.57 -6.88
CA TRP A 242 -0.75 5.13 -7.87
C TRP A 242 -1.44 4.57 -9.12
N GLN A 243 -2.40 3.67 -8.94
CA GLN A 243 -3.17 3.06 -10.03
C GLN A 243 -3.94 4.13 -10.82
N SER A 244 -4.59 5.07 -10.14
CA SER A 244 -5.30 6.19 -10.77
C SER A 244 -4.37 7.02 -11.67
N TYR A 245 -3.17 7.32 -11.19
CA TYR A 245 -2.19 8.09 -11.95
C TYR A 245 -1.68 7.34 -13.19
N PHE A 246 -1.23 6.08 -13.05
CA PHE A 246 -0.66 5.33 -14.18
C PHE A 246 -1.72 4.90 -15.21
N ASP A 247 -2.97 4.73 -14.81
CA ASP A 247 -4.07 4.40 -15.73
C ASP A 247 -4.46 5.61 -16.62
N ILE A 248 -4.12 6.84 -16.20
CA ILE A 248 -4.32 8.08 -16.98
C ILE A 248 -3.14 8.36 -17.95
N SER A 249 -2.12 7.49 -17.97
CA SER A 249 -0.95 7.66 -18.84
C SER A 249 -1.32 7.82 -20.33
N PRO A 250 -0.64 8.74 -21.04
CA PRO A 250 -0.95 9.06 -22.43
C PRO A 250 -0.67 7.88 -23.35
N ARG A 251 -1.68 7.51 -24.15
CA ARG A 251 -1.55 6.45 -25.17
C ARG A 251 -1.23 7.00 -26.55
N MET A 252 -1.22 8.32 -26.71
CA MET A 252 -0.98 9.02 -27.98
C MET A 252 0.04 10.15 -27.78
N LYS A 253 0.71 10.53 -28.87
CA LYS A 253 1.64 11.68 -28.86
C LYS A 253 0.88 12.95 -28.51
N TYR A 254 1.35 13.65 -27.49
CA TYR A 254 0.77 14.92 -27.05
C TYR A 254 0.90 16.02 -28.11
N GLY A 255 -0.05 16.95 -28.12
CA GLY A 255 0.20 18.29 -28.64
C GLY A 255 1.18 19.04 -27.74
N ILE A 256 2.00 19.92 -28.31
CA ILE A 256 3.10 20.61 -27.61
C ILE A 256 2.60 21.36 -26.36
N THR A 257 1.45 22.03 -26.46
CA THR A 257 0.84 22.79 -25.35
C THR A 257 0.32 21.89 -24.24
N ASN A 258 -0.40 20.81 -24.59
CA ASN A 258 -0.93 19.87 -23.61
C ASN A 258 0.20 19.15 -22.88
N GLN A 259 1.31 18.85 -23.57
CA GLN A 259 2.50 18.29 -22.95
C GLN A 259 3.10 19.22 -21.91
N GLN A 260 3.25 20.52 -22.24
CA GLN A 260 3.78 21.50 -21.29
C GLN A 260 2.89 21.69 -20.06
N ILE A 261 1.56 21.76 -20.26
CA ILE A 261 0.63 21.87 -19.13
C ILE A 261 0.68 20.60 -18.27
N TRP A 262 0.70 19.42 -18.91
CA TRP A 262 0.79 18.14 -18.24
C TRP A 262 2.07 18.03 -17.41
N THR A 263 3.23 18.41 -17.95
CA THR A 263 4.51 18.37 -17.21
C THR A 263 4.54 19.37 -16.06
N GLN A 264 4.00 20.58 -16.22
CA GLN A 264 3.94 21.56 -15.13
C GLN A 264 3.00 21.12 -14.01
N LEU A 265 1.87 20.49 -14.34
CA LEU A 265 0.88 20.00 -13.37
C LEU A 265 1.37 18.77 -12.57
N HIS A 266 2.45 18.11 -13.00
CA HIS A 266 3.07 17.02 -12.22
C HIS A 266 3.66 17.51 -10.91
N PHE A 267 4.32 18.66 -10.90
CA PHE A 267 4.90 19.20 -9.67
C PHE A 267 3.86 19.40 -8.56
N PRO A 268 2.76 20.16 -8.76
CA PRO A 268 1.74 20.30 -7.74
C PRO A 268 1.06 18.98 -7.42
N PHE A 269 0.91 18.06 -8.38
CA PHE A 269 0.43 16.70 -8.08
C PHE A 269 1.32 15.97 -7.08
N HIS A 270 2.65 15.95 -7.30
CA HIS A 270 3.59 15.33 -6.37
C HIS A 270 3.56 15.98 -4.99
N VAL A 271 3.44 17.31 -4.91
CA VAL A 271 3.24 18.00 -3.63
C VAL A 271 1.97 17.48 -2.94
N MET A 272 0.85 17.35 -3.66
CA MET A 272 -0.38 16.78 -3.06
C MET A 272 -0.18 15.33 -2.60
N VAL A 273 0.55 14.49 -3.35
CA VAL A 273 0.84 13.09 -2.96
C VAL A 273 1.62 13.03 -1.65
N VAL A 274 2.68 13.84 -1.51
CA VAL A 274 3.49 13.91 -0.29
C VAL A 274 2.64 14.40 0.88
N LEU A 275 1.89 15.48 0.67
CA LEU A 275 1.03 16.06 1.70
C LEU A 275 -0.07 15.09 2.16
N LEU A 276 -0.69 14.34 1.24
CA LEU A 276 -1.65 13.29 1.57
C LEU A 276 -1.02 12.14 2.35
N SER A 277 0.21 11.74 2.00
CA SER A 277 0.92 10.68 2.71
C SER A 277 1.24 11.10 4.15
N GLU A 278 1.82 12.29 4.34
CA GLU A 278 2.10 12.85 5.67
C GLU A 278 0.82 13.03 6.49
N GLY A 279 -0.24 13.58 5.88
CA GLY A 279 -1.54 13.73 6.53
C GLY A 279 -2.14 12.39 6.97
N SER A 280 -2.01 11.35 6.14
CA SER A 280 -2.48 9.99 6.47
C SER A 280 -1.74 9.41 7.67
N GLN A 281 -0.41 9.56 7.71
CA GLN A 281 0.41 9.07 8.82
C GLN A 281 0.04 9.75 10.14
N ILE A 282 -0.10 11.08 10.13
CA ILE A 282 -0.48 11.84 11.33
C ILE A 282 -1.90 11.45 11.78
N LEU A 283 -2.86 11.30 10.87
CA LEU A 283 -4.22 10.86 11.21
C LEU A 283 -4.25 9.46 11.82
N VAL A 284 -3.51 8.51 11.25
CA VAL A 284 -3.38 7.13 11.78
C VAL A 284 -2.81 7.16 13.19
N LEU A 285 -1.70 7.87 13.40
CA LEU A 285 -1.04 7.97 14.69
C LEU A 285 -1.99 8.59 15.73
N THR A 286 -2.71 9.63 15.33
CA THR A 286 -3.58 10.36 16.24
C THR A 286 -4.82 9.55 16.62
N LEU A 287 -5.35 8.74 15.69
CA LEU A 287 -6.42 7.80 15.96
C LEU A 287 -5.97 6.66 16.88
N ASP A 288 -4.76 6.12 16.68
CA ASP A 288 -4.18 5.10 17.57
C ASP A 288 -4.07 5.63 19.01
N ILE A 289 -3.52 6.83 19.19
CA ILE A 289 -3.45 7.52 20.49
C ILE A 289 -4.85 7.69 21.10
N SER A 290 -5.81 8.19 20.32
CA SER A 290 -7.17 8.43 20.79
C SER A 290 -7.83 7.14 21.30
N LEU A 291 -7.62 6.03 20.60
CA LEU A 291 -8.15 4.73 20.99
C LEU A 291 -7.48 4.20 22.27
N LYS A 292 -6.16 4.33 22.39
CA LYS A 292 -5.41 3.97 23.61
C LYS A 292 -5.85 4.79 24.82
N LEU A 293 -5.96 6.12 24.68
CA LEU A 293 -6.42 7.00 25.76
C LEU A 293 -7.89 6.75 26.13
N LYS A 294 -8.75 6.48 25.15
CA LYS A 294 -10.15 6.08 25.41
C LYS A 294 -10.22 4.77 26.17
N TYR A 295 -9.38 3.79 25.82
CA TYR A 295 -9.31 2.52 26.53
C TYR A 295 -8.85 2.72 27.97
N LEU A 296 -7.80 3.51 28.21
CA LEU A 296 -7.38 3.88 29.57
C LEU A 296 -8.48 4.61 30.34
N SER A 297 -9.19 5.55 29.71
CA SER A 297 -10.29 6.26 30.35
C SER A 297 -11.40 5.30 30.79
N ASN A 298 -11.74 4.32 29.94
CA ASN A 298 -12.72 3.30 30.26
C ASN A 298 -12.23 2.38 31.39
N THR A 299 -10.95 1.99 31.39
CA THR A 299 -10.34 1.20 32.47
C THR A 299 -10.41 1.94 33.81
N ILE A 300 -10.03 3.22 33.83
CA ILE A 300 -10.12 4.08 35.02
C ILE A 300 -11.57 4.17 35.53
N LEU A 301 -12.54 4.37 34.63
CA LEU A 301 -13.95 4.47 35.01
C LEU A 301 -14.48 3.15 35.56
N SER A 302 -14.14 2.03 34.90
CA SER A 302 -14.56 0.68 35.28
C SER A 302 -14.01 0.23 36.64
N ALA A 303 -12.88 0.77 37.09
CA ALA A 303 -12.28 0.43 38.37
C ALA A 303 -13.19 0.74 39.57
N CYS A 304 -14.12 1.69 39.42
CA CYS A 304 -15.06 2.09 40.48
C CYS A 304 -16.54 1.96 40.10
N GLU A 305 -16.85 1.49 38.89
CA GLU A 305 -18.22 1.25 38.43
C GLU A 305 -18.76 -0.09 38.98
N PRO A 306 -20.04 -0.19 39.41
CA PRO A 306 -20.61 -1.46 39.89
C PRO A 306 -20.85 -2.45 38.74
N PRO A 307 -20.57 -3.76 38.90
CA PRO A 307 -19.97 -4.42 40.07
C PRO A 307 -18.46 -4.14 40.19
N ARG A 308 -18.02 -3.70 41.38
CA ARG A 308 -16.64 -3.27 41.59
C ARG A 308 -15.68 -4.48 41.54
N PRO A 309 -14.61 -4.43 40.72
CA PRO A 309 -13.58 -5.45 40.71
C PRO A 309 -12.76 -5.45 42.01
N ASP A 310 -12.00 -6.53 42.25
CA ASP A 310 -11.02 -6.58 43.33
C ASP A 310 -9.98 -5.44 43.16
N PRO A 311 -9.62 -4.71 44.23
CA PRO A 311 -8.70 -3.57 44.12
C PRO A 311 -7.36 -3.89 43.47
N ASN A 312 -6.77 -5.06 43.78
CA ASN A 312 -5.49 -5.44 43.20
C ASN A 312 -5.65 -5.77 41.71
N PHE A 313 -6.71 -6.51 41.36
CA PHE A 313 -7.04 -6.79 39.96
C PHE A 313 -7.26 -5.49 39.14
N ALA A 314 -7.96 -4.51 39.68
CA ALA A 314 -8.19 -3.23 39.01
C ALA A 314 -6.90 -2.44 38.77
N ILE A 315 -5.99 -2.44 39.74
CA ILE A 315 -4.68 -1.77 39.60
C ILE A 315 -3.79 -2.52 38.61
N ASP A 316 -3.81 -3.86 38.63
CA ASP A 316 -3.09 -4.67 37.65
C ASP A 316 -3.64 -4.45 36.25
N GLN A 317 -4.96 -4.26 36.12
CA GLN A 317 -5.60 -3.90 34.86
C GLN A 317 -5.19 -2.49 34.37
N LEU A 318 -5.09 -1.51 35.28
CA LEU A 318 -4.57 -0.17 34.96
C LEU A 318 -3.11 -0.23 34.53
N ASN A 319 -2.26 -0.94 35.28
CA ASN A 319 -0.85 -1.08 34.98
C ASN A 319 -0.63 -1.80 33.64
N SER A 320 -1.33 -2.92 33.41
CA SER A 320 -1.28 -3.64 32.13
C SER A 320 -1.78 -2.78 30.97
N THR A 321 -2.84 -1.98 31.17
CA THR A 321 -3.31 -1.02 30.15
C THR A 321 -2.24 0.01 29.78
N ILE A 322 -1.50 0.52 30.76
CA ILE A 322 -0.43 1.50 30.53
C ILE A 322 0.78 0.83 29.84
N VAL A 323 1.13 -0.39 30.25
CA VAL A 323 2.22 -1.16 29.64
C VAL A 323 1.89 -1.53 28.18
N ASP A 324 0.63 -1.87 27.89
CA ASP A 324 0.13 -2.20 26.53
C ASP A 324 0.22 -1.02 25.54
N MET A 325 0.35 0.21 26.03
CA MET A 325 0.55 1.37 25.16
C MET A 325 1.94 1.47 24.54
N ASP A 326 2.90 0.67 25.03
CA ASP A 326 4.30 0.61 24.56
C ASP A 326 5.00 2.00 24.55
N ILE A 327 4.95 2.68 25.69
CA ILE A 327 5.50 4.04 25.84
C ILE A 327 7.02 3.97 25.99
N ASP A 328 7.74 4.47 24.98
CA ASP A 328 9.19 4.67 25.07
C ASP A 328 9.55 5.90 25.91
N TYR A 329 9.82 5.67 27.20
CA TYR A 329 10.19 6.72 28.14
C TYR A 329 11.60 7.30 27.91
N THR A 330 12.44 6.65 27.10
CA THR A 330 13.82 7.11 26.85
C THR A 330 13.87 8.41 26.04
N LYS A 331 12.79 8.70 25.30
CA LYS A 331 12.66 9.85 24.40
C LYS A 331 12.20 11.16 25.06
N GLY A 332 12.04 11.19 26.40
CA GLY A 332 11.80 12.46 27.11
C GLY A 332 10.76 12.46 28.24
N ALA A 333 10.29 11.31 28.71
CA ALA A 333 9.19 11.20 29.68
C ALA A 333 9.56 10.53 31.03
N LEU A 334 10.83 10.60 31.44
CA LEU A 334 11.32 9.92 32.64
C LEU A 334 10.74 10.50 33.95
N LYS A 335 10.24 11.74 33.95
CA LYS A 335 9.60 12.34 35.13
C LYS A 335 8.17 11.82 35.28
N GLU A 336 7.44 11.84 34.18
CA GLU A 336 6.07 11.38 34.02
C GLU A 336 5.98 9.89 34.34
N GLN A 337 6.95 9.08 33.90
CA GLN A 337 7.09 7.66 34.27
C GLN A 337 7.12 7.46 35.79
N ARG A 338 7.94 8.26 36.49
CA ARG A 338 8.03 8.20 37.95
C ARG A 338 6.73 8.62 38.62
N CYS A 339 6.05 9.64 38.09
CA CYS A 339 4.74 10.07 38.58
C CYS A 339 3.67 8.98 38.40
N ILE A 340 3.63 8.31 37.24
CA ILE A 340 2.70 7.20 36.97
C ILE A 340 2.93 6.06 37.96
N GLN A 341 4.18 5.62 38.12
CA GLN A 341 4.53 4.55 39.05
C GLN A 341 4.18 4.91 40.50
N TYR A 342 4.44 6.16 40.90
CA TYR A 342 4.08 6.66 42.22
C TYR A 342 2.56 6.63 42.47
N ILE A 343 1.76 7.06 41.48
CA ILE A 343 0.28 7.03 41.58
C ILE A 343 -0.21 5.58 41.70
N LEU A 344 0.25 4.68 40.84
CA LEU A 344 -0.13 3.26 40.87
C LEU A 344 0.22 2.58 42.20
N GLN A 345 1.41 2.88 42.73
CA GLN A 345 1.86 2.32 44.00
C GLN A 345 1.02 2.86 45.17
N THR A 346 0.74 4.17 45.17
CA THR A 346 -0.12 4.77 46.20
C THR A 346 -1.54 4.19 46.16
N LEU A 347 -2.08 3.89 44.98
CA LEU A 347 -3.39 3.24 44.84
C LEU A 347 -3.36 1.81 45.43
N ARG A 348 -2.25 1.09 45.26
CA ARG A 348 -2.07 -0.28 45.80
C ARG A 348 -1.95 -0.30 47.31
N ASP A 349 -1.31 0.71 47.89
CA ASP A 349 -1.13 0.82 49.34
C ASP A 349 -2.40 1.34 50.06
N SER A 350 -3.44 1.70 49.31
CA SER A 350 -4.66 2.30 49.87
C SER A 350 -5.68 1.25 50.33
N PRO A 351 -6.32 1.44 51.51
CA PRO A 351 -7.27 0.47 52.06
C PRO A 351 -8.59 0.38 51.28
N GLN A 352 -8.94 1.43 50.52
CA GLN A 352 -10.10 1.46 49.63
C GLN A 352 -9.72 2.16 48.32
N LEU A 353 -9.89 1.47 47.20
CA LEU A 353 -9.59 2.01 45.88
C LEU A 353 -10.52 3.16 45.50
N CYS A 354 -11.82 3.03 45.77
CA CYS A 354 -12.83 4.02 45.38
C CYS A 354 -13.14 4.99 46.52
N PRO A 355 -13.30 6.29 46.23
CA PRO A 355 -13.56 7.30 47.26
C PRO A 355 -14.95 7.10 47.88
N SER A 356 -15.00 7.02 49.21
CA SER A 356 -16.25 7.00 50.00
C SER A 356 -16.44 8.33 50.74
N MET A 357 -15.39 8.84 51.41
CA MET A 357 -15.25 10.21 51.95
C MET A 357 -13.75 10.44 52.26
N ASN A 358 -13.08 11.39 51.59
CA ASN A 358 -11.71 11.88 51.89
C ASN A 358 -10.66 10.84 52.36
N ASN A 359 -10.68 9.63 51.81
CA ASN A 359 -9.65 8.63 52.12
C ASN A 359 -8.35 9.01 51.39
N PRO A 360 -7.26 9.32 52.12
CA PRO A 360 -5.97 9.57 51.49
C PRO A 360 -5.55 8.31 50.74
N GLY A 361 -5.23 8.45 49.46
CA GLY A 361 -4.79 7.32 48.64
C GLY A 361 -5.81 6.77 47.63
N SER A 362 -7.11 7.07 47.79
CA SER A 362 -8.15 6.59 46.86
C SER A 362 -8.06 7.19 45.45
N LEU A 363 -8.66 6.53 44.46
CA LEU A 363 -8.83 6.96 43.07
C LEU A 363 -9.83 8.12 42.97
N THR A 364 -9.40 9.30 43.41
CA THR A 364 -10.16 10.54 43.29
C THR A 364 -10.17 11.04 41.84
N LEU A 365 -11.15 11.89 41.51
CA LEU A 365 -11.23 12.55 40.20
C LEU A 365 -9.96 13.31 39.85
N GLN A 366 -9.32 13.96 40.83
CA GLN A 366 -8.05 14.65 40.61
C GLN A 366 -6.94 13.68 40.20
N ARG A 367 -6.79 12.56 40.92
CA ARG A 367 -5.76 11.56 40.61
C ARG A 367 -5.99 10.85 39.28
N SER A 368 -7.24 10.61 38.90
CA SER A 368 -7.53 10.05 37.57
C SER A 368 -7.13 11.02 36.45
N HIS A 369 -7.37 12.32 36.62
CA HIS A 369 -6.89 13.35 35.70
C HIS A 369 -5.36 13.46 35.68
N ASP A 370 -4.69 13.41 36.84
CA ASP A 370 -3.23 13.45 36.92
C ASP A 370 -2.59 12.20 36.27
N LEU A 371 -3.18 11.01 36.48
CA LEU A 371 -2.74 9.78 35.84
C LEU A 371 -2.91 9.86 34.32
N MET A 372 -4.10 10.25 33.85
CA MET A 372 -4.38 10.43 32.42
C MET A 372 -3.43 11.46 31.79
N GLY A 373 -3.19 12.58 32.47
CA GLY A 373 -2.31 13.65 31.99
C GLY A 373 -0.86 13.19 31.85
N ASN A 374 -0.31 12.50 32.85
CA ASN A 374 1.07 11.99 32.81
C ASN A 374 1.24 10.89 31.73
N VAL A 375 0.27 9.98 31.60
CA VAL A 375 0.30 8.95 30.53
C VAL A 375 0.23 9.61 29.15
N THR A 376 -0.66 10.60 28.99
CA THR A 376 -0.83 11.34 27.74
C THR A 376 0.46 12.09 27.38
N ALA A 377 1.07 12.80 28.32
CA ALA A 377 2.34 13.50 28.11
C ALA A 377 3.47 12.52 27.74
N SER A 378 3.54 11.37 28.41
CA SER A 378 4.55 10.35 28.12
C SER A 378 4.40 9.76 26.72
N LEU A 379 3.15 9.49 26.30
CA LEU A 379 2.83 8.97 24.98
C LEU A 379 3.16 9.96 23.86
N PHE A 380 2.98 11.26 24.10
CA PHE A 380 3.38 12.28 23.12
C PHE A 380 4.90 12.47 23.05
N SER A 381 5.59 12.42 24.19
CA SER A 381 7.05 12.50 24.22
C SER A 381 7.70 11.30 23.51
N SER A 382 7.13 10.09 23.63
CA SER A 382 7.64 8.90 22.94
C SER A 382 7.54 9.00 21.41
N MET A 383 6.61 9.82 20.91
CA MET A 383 6.38 10.09 19.49
C MET A 383 7.17 11.30 18.96
N GLY A 384 7.96 11.97 19.80
CA GLY A 384 8.75 13.14 19.39
C GLY A 384 7.96 14.44 19.31
N ILE A 385 6.74 14.48 19.85
CA ILE A 385 5.95 15.71 19.96
C ILE A 385 6.31 16.35 21.30
N THR A 386 7.28 17.27 21.29
CA THR A 386 7.68 17.99 22.50
C THR A 386 6.65 19.05 22.85
N LEU A 387 5.92 18.80 23.94
CA LEU A 387 5.00 19.77 24.51
C LEU A 387 5.82 20.87 25.22
N PRO A 388 5.45 22.15 25.10
CA PRO A 388 6.11 23.21 25.85
C PRO A 388 5.99 22.93 27.36
N VAL A 389 7.14 22.99 28.05
CA VAL A 389 7.43 22.44 29.38
C VAL A 389 6.59 23.07 30.52
N ASP A 390 5.86 24.15 30.27
CA ASP A 390 5.15 24.93 31.29
C ASP A 390 3.61 24.74 31.31
N VAL A 391 3.07 23.74 30.62
CA VAL A 391 1.61 23.53 30.53
C VAL A 391 1.20 22.22 31.20
N VAL A 392 1.33 22.17 32.54
CA VAL A 392 0.90 21.05 33.41
C VAL A 392 -0.61 21.10 33.71
N GLU A 393 -1.38 21.88 32.94
CA GLU A 393 -2.83 21.97 33.11
C GLU A 393 -3.50 21.07 32.06
N SER A 394 -4.06 19.94 32.50
CA SER A 394 -4.64 18.88 31.66
C SER A 394 -5.64 19.40 30.61
N GLU A 395 -6.34 20.50 30.91
CA GLU A 395 -7.29 21.14 29.99
C GLU A 395 -6.61 21.86 28.81
N LYS A 396 -5.49 22.56 29.06
CA LYS A 396 -4.73 23.24 28.00
C LYS A 396 -4.04 22.25 27.08
N LEU A 397 -3.61 21.09 27.61
CA LEU A 397 -3.03 20.00 26.84
C LEU A 397 -4.04 19.42 25.85
N LEU A 398 -5.26 19.14 26.31
CA LEU A 398 -6.35 18.63 25.47
C LEU A 398 -6.75 19.65 24.39
N MET A 399 -6.79 20.95 24.72
CA MET A 399 -7.14 22.00 23.78
C MET A 399 -6.09 22.20 22.68
N LEU A 400 -4.80 22.13 23.01
CA LEU A 400 -3.70 22.17 22.04
C LEU A 400 -3.78 20.99 21.06
N TYR A 401 -4.08 19.81 21.57
CA TYR A 401 -4.24 18.59 20.79
C TYR A 401 -5.41 18.66 19.81
N LEU A 402 -6.60 19.05 20.28
CA LEU A 402 -7.79 19.20 19.43
C LEU A 402 -7.56 20.22 18.31
N ARG A 403 -6.75 21.26 18.56
CA ARG A 403 -6.38 22.26 17.56
C ARG A 403 -5.47 21.69 16.48
N LEU A 404 -4.45 20.92 16.86
CA LEU A 404 -3.54 20.26 15.92
C LEU A 404 -4.29 19.23 15.07
N LEU A 405 -5.13 18.42 15.72
CA LEU A 405 -6.00 17.45 15.07
C LEU A 405 -6.93 18.11 14.04
N GLY A 406 -7.60 19.20 14.42
CA GLY A 406 -8.48 19.96 13.52
C GLY A 406 -7.74 20.58 12.34
N PHE A 407 -6.50 21.05 12.55
CA PHE A 407 -5.65 21.53 11.46
C PHE A 407 -5.33 20.43 10.44
N VAL A 408 -4.86 19.28 10.91
CA VAL A 408 -4.51 18.13 10.06
C VAL A 408 -5.74 17.65 9.28
N TYR A 409 -6.92 17.62 9.91
CA TYR A 409 -8.18 17.29 9.26
C TYR A 409 -8.49 18.19 8.07
N ILE A 410 -8.51 19.51 8.29
CA ILE A 410 -8.86 20.50 7.26
C ILE A 410 -7.88 20.38 6.09
N TYR A 411 -6.60 20.37 6.41
CA TYR A 411 -5.53 20.24 5.44
C TYR A 411 -5.67 18.95 4.61
N TYR A 412 -5.90 17.80 5.25
CA TYR A 412 -6.01 16.52 4.57
C TYR A 412 -7.13 16.51 3.52
N PHE A 413 -8.33 16.99 3.88
CA PHE A 413 -9.47 17.01 2.95
C PHE A 413 -9.33 18.07 1.84
N VAL A 414 -8.70 19.21 2.13
CA VAL A 414 -8.37 20.21 1.11
C VAL A 414 -7.39 19.64 0.08
N VAL A 415 -6.30 19.02 0.54
CA VAL A 415 -5.29 18.40 -0.35
C VAL A 415 -5.90 17.22 -1.12
N ALA A 416 -6.74 16.39 -0.49
CA ALA A 416 -7.43 15.29 -1.16
C ALA A 416 -8.35 15.78 -2.30
N SER A 417 -9.08 16.88 -2.05
CA SER A 417 -9.90 17.53 -3.06
C SER A 417 -9.08 18.08 -4.23
N LEU A 418 -7.99 18.79 -3.94
CA LEU A 418 -7.07 19.31 -4.95
C LEU A 418 -6.44 18.19 -5.79
N ALA A 419 -6.04 17.08 -5.16
CA ALA A 419 -5.54 15.90 -5.87
C ALA A 419 -6.58 15.34 -6.85
N MET A 420 -7.86 15.28 -6.45
CA MET A 420 -8.94 14.85 -7.34
C MET A 420 -9.17 15.80 -8.51
N PHE A 421 -9.06 17.12 -8.29
CA PHE A 421 -9.15 18.10 -9.38
C PHE A 421 -7.98 18.01 -10.35
N ILE A 422 -6.76 17.77 -9.85
CA ILE A 422 -5.58 17.56 -10.69
C ILE A 422 -5.72 16.26 -11.50
N LEU A 423 -6.23 15.18 -10.91
CA LEU A 423 -6.53 13.94 -11.63
C LEU A 423 -7.61 14.16 -12.70
N ALA A 424 -8.62 15.01 -12.45
CA ALA A 424 -9.62 15.39 -13.45
C ALA A 424 -8.98 16.16 -14.62
N ALA A 425 -8.07 17.08 -14.32
CA ALA A 425 -7.29 17.80 -15.33
C ALA A 425 -6.40 16.86 -16.14
N PHE A 426 -5.78 15.84 -15.53
CA PHE A 426 -5.03 14.84 -16.28
C PHE A 426 -5.91 14.04 -17.24
N VAL A 427 -7.10 13.58 -16.82
CA VAL A 427 -8.03 12.88 -17.73
C VAL A 427 -8.43 13.77 -18.91
N PHE A 428 -8.64 15.06 -18.68
CA PHE A 428 -8.93 16.03 -19.72
C PHE A 428 -7.76 16.21 -20.70
N LEU A 429 -6.53 16.37 -20.20
CA LEU A 429 -5.34 16.60 -21.01
C LEU A 429 -4.90 15.37 -21.81
N THR A 430 -5.03 14.17 -21.24
CA THR A 430 -4.58 12.92 -21.89
C THR A 430 -5.62 12.32 -22.83
N GLN A 431 -6.86 12.85 -22.85
CA GLN A 431 -7.97 12.33 -23.65
C GLN A 431 -8.10 10.81 -23.56
N ARG A 432 -8.04 10.30 -22.33
CA ARG A 432 -7.95 8.86 -22.04
C ARG A 432 -8.96 7.99 -22.79
N HIS A 433 -10.22 8.44 -22.92
CA HIS A 433 -11.27 7.71 -23.62
C HIS A 433 -11.50 8.29 -25.01
N THR A 434 -11.54 7.42 -26.03
CA THR A 434 -11.73 7.76 -27.45
C THR A 434 -13.11 8.35 -27.76
N GLY A 435 -14.08 8.27 -26.83
CA GLY A 435 -15.39 8.92 -26.96
C GLY A 435 -15.50 10.15 -26.08
N ARG A 436 -15.89 11.28 -26.69
CA ARG A 436 -16.04 12.58 -26.02
C ARG A 436 -16.97 12.51 -24.80
N ILE A 437 -18.06 11.75 -24.92
CA ILE A 437 -19.03 11.55 -23.83
C ILE A 437 -18.40 10.81 -22.64
N TYR A 438 -17.67 9.71 -22.90
CA TYR A 438 -17.02 8.92 -21.85
C TYR A 438 -15.94 9.72 -21.13
N ALA A 439 -15.16 10.51 -21.86
CA ALA A 439 -14.18 11.43 -21.26
C ALA A 439 -14.85 12.48 -20.36
N TRP A 440 -15.95 13.10 -20.80
CA TRP A 440 -16.69 14.07 -19.99
C TRP A 440 -17.29 13.46 -18.72
N VAL A 441 -17.81 12.22 -18.80
CA VAL A 441 -18.31 11.51 -17.62
C VAL A 441 -17.16 11.26 -16.62
N ALA A 442 -16.01 10.76 -17.08
CA ALA A 442 -14.85 10.49 -16.23
C ALA A 442 -14.25 11.75 -15.56
N ILE A 443 -14.33 12.90 -16.23
CA ILE A 443 -13.93 14.20 -15.67
C ILE A 443 -14.95 14.65 -14.62
N THR A 444 -16.24 14.62 -14.97
CA THR A 444 -17.33 15.09 -14.10
C THR A 444 -17.37 14.30 -12.81
N THR A 445 -17.15 12.99 -12.85
CA THR A 445 -17.14 12.14 -11.65
C THR A 445 -16.00 12.51 -10.70
N ARG A 446 -14.80 12.80 -11.21
CA ARG A 446 -13.66 13.26 -10.40
C ARG A 446 -13.88 14.63 -9.80
N VAL A 447 -14.46 15.56 -10.56
CA VAL A 447 -14.82 16.90 -10.05
C VAL A 447 -15.88 16.78 -8.95
N LEU A 448 -16.92 15.96 -9.15
CA LEU A 448 -17.96 15.73 -8.15
C LEU A 448 -17.38 15.11 -6.87
N LEU A 449 -16.54 14.09 -6.99
CA LEU A 449 -15.85 13.48 -5.85
C LEU A 449 -14.92 14.48 -5.14
N GLY A 450 -14.21 15.33 -5.89
CA GLY A 450 -13.40 16.41 -5.33
C GLY A 450 -14.23 17.43 -4.54
N ILE A 451 -15.42 17.80 -5.03
CA ILE A 451 -16.35 18.69 -4.32
C ILE A 451 -16.88 18.01 -3.05
N ILE A 452 -17.22 16.72 -3.10
CA ILE A 452 -17.66 15.96 -1.92
C ILE A 452 -16.56 15.93 -0.85
N LEU A 453 -15.30 15.69 -1.24
CA LEU A 453 -14.17 15.72 -0.32
C LEU A 453 -13.94 17.12 0.27
N LEU A 454 -14.12 18.18 -0.53
CA LEU A 454 -14.02 19.55 -0.02
C LEU A 454 -15.14 19.87 0.96
N ALA A 455 -16.36 19.39 0.69
CA ALA A 455 -17.50 19.56 1.58
C ALA A 455 -17.28 18.88 2.94
N MET A 456 -16.44 17.84 3.05
CA MET A 456 -16.10 17.25 4.34
C MET A 456 -15.45 18.27 5.29
N VAL A 457 -14.76 19.29 4.78
CA VAL A 457 -14.18 20.36 5.62
C VAL A 457 -15.25 21.09 6.45
N THR A 458 -16.50 21.20 5.96
CA THR A 458 -17.56 21.88 6.70
C THR A 458 -18.00 21.14 7.97
N ILE A 459 -17.66 19.86 8.11
CA ILE A 459 -17.96 19.06 9.32
C ILE A 459 -17.30 19.68 10.56
N VAL A 460 -16.19 20.39 10.39
CA VAL A 460 -15.48 21.10 11.49
C VAL A 460 -16.38 22.11 12.21
N ALA A 461 -17.43 22.62 11.57
CA ALA A 461 -18.39 23.52 12.22
C ALA A 461 -19.16 22.85 13.38
N ASN A 462 -19.24 21.51 13.40
CA ASN A 462 -19.95 20.75 14.44
C ASN A 462 -18.99 19.87 15.23
N PHE A 463 -18.66 20.27 16.46
CA PHE A 463 -17.67 19.59 17.29
C PHE A 463 -17.98 18.11 17.58
N ASP A 464 -19.25 17.77 17.87
CA ASP A 464 -19.65 16.37 18.13
C ASP A 464 -19.49 15.49 16.87
N LEU A 465 -19.86 16.03 15.70
CA LEU A 465 -19.78 15.29 14.44
C LEU A 465 -18.33 15.08 14.00
N ILE A 466 -17.50 16.14 14.06
CA ILE A 466 -16.08 16.03 13.73
C ILE A 466 -15.37 15.05 14.67
N TYR A 467 -15.64 15.11 15.98
CA TYR A 467 -15.03 14.21 16.94
C TYR A 467 -15.39 12.75 16.67
N ARG A 468 -16.67 12.43 16.42
CA ARG A 468 -17.12 11.08 16.05
C ARG A 468 -16.51 10.59 14.75
N PHE A 469 -16.35 11.48 13.77
CA PHE A 469 -15.78 11.13 12.48
C PHE A 469 -14.26 10.93 12.53
N MET A 470 -13.54 11.79 13.26
CA MET A 470 -12.08 11.67 13.43
C MET A 470 -11.66 10.47 14.28
N THR A 471 -12.51 10.06 15.22
CA THR A 471 -12.31 8.83 16.01
C THR A 471 -12.75 7.56 15.26
N SER A 472 -13.29 7.69 14.04
CA SER A 472 -13.67 6.56 13.20
C SER A 472 -12.54 6.22 12.22
N PRO A 473 -12.20 4.93 12.02
CA PRO A 473 -11.26 4.50 10.98
C PRO A 473 -11.65 4.93 9.57
N LEU A 474 -12.94 5.26 9.36
CA LEU A 474 -13.49 5.68 8.07
C LEU A 474 -12.77 6.92 7.51
N ILE A 475 -12.21 7.78 8.36
CA ILE A 475 -11.51 9.00 7.92
C ILE A 475 -10.45 8.72 6.85
N ILE A 476 -9.63 7.69 7.04
CA ILE A 476 -8.58 7.28 6.09
C ILE A 476 -9.21 6.68 4.83
N PHE A 477 -10.27 5.86 5.00
CA PHE A 477 -10.94 5.19 3.89
C PHE A 477 -11.76 6.12 3.01
N THR A 478 -12.11 7.33 3.44
CA THR A 478 -12.93 8.25 2.63
C THR A 478 -12.27 8.62 1.30
N PHE A 479 -10.99 9.01 1.32
CA PHE A 479 -10.23 9.31 0.11
C PHE A 479 -9.99 8.04 -0.73
N THR A 480 -9.65 6.93 -0.08
CA THR A 480 -9.48 5.62 -0.72
C THR A 480 -10.76 5.18 -1.45
N LEU A 481 -11.93 5.37 -0.84
CA LEU A 481 -13.23 5.05 -1.44
C LEU A 481 -13.54 5.99 -2.60
N ALA A 482 -13.22 7.28 -2.50
CA ALA A 482 -13.37 8.21 -3.62
C ALA A 482 -12.52 7.78 -4.84
N LEU A 483 -11.25 7.40 -4.61
CA LEU A 483 -10.38 6.85 -5.66
C LEU A 483 -10.92 5.54 -6.24
N PHE A 484 -11.42 4.65 -5.39
CA PHE A 484 -12.01 3.38 -5.82
C PHE A 484 -13.24 3.61 -6.71
N VAL A 485 -14.14 4.50 -6.33
CA VAL A 485 -15.32 4.88 -7.13
C VAL A 485 -14.89 5.47 -8.48
N ALA A 486 -13.90 6.37 -8.50
CA ALA A 486 -13.38 6.93 -9.75
C ALA A 486 -12.84 5.84 -10.69
N LEU A 487 -12.04 4.91 -10.18
CA LEU A 487 -11.49 3.79 -10.95
C LEU A 487 -12.57 2.81 -11.43
N LEU A 488 -13.56 2.49 -10.59
CA LEU A 488 -14.68 1.63 -10.98
C LEU A 488 -15.47 2.23 -12.14
N ILE A 489 -15.74 3.53 -12.09
CA ILE A 489 -16.44 4.23 -13.16
C ILE A 489 -15.61 4.19 -14.44
N ASP A 490 -14.30 4.47 -14.39
CA ASP A 490 -13.44 4.36 -15.58
C ASP A 490 -13.47 2.97 -16.21
N ARG A 491 -13.44 1.91 -15.39
CA ARG A 491 -13.52 0.52 -15.87
C ARG A 491 -14.89 0.20 -16.47
N LEU A 492 -15.96 0.72 -15.89
CA LEU A 492 -17.32 0.58 -16.43
C LEU A 492 -17.45 1.30 -17.77
N LEU A 493 -16.89 2.51 -17.89
CA LEU A 493 -16.88 3.28 -19.15
C LEU A 493 -16.10 2.53 -20.24
N ASP A 494 -14.95 1.95 -19.92
CA ASP A 494 -14.17 1.11 -20.84
C ASP A 494 -14.98 -0.12 -21.31
N LEU A 495 -15.68 -0.80 -20.39
CA LEU A 495 -16.53 -1.96 -20.73
C LEU A 495 -17.69 -1.59 -21.66
N ILE A 496 -18.35 -0.46 -21.39
CA ILE A 496 -19.46 0.04 -22.21
C ILE A 496 -18.96 0.43 -23.61
N ALA A 497 -17.82 1.13 -23.70
CA ALA A 497 -17.22 1.51 -24.97
C ALA A 497 -16.86 0.28 -25.82
N LEU A 498 -16.31 -0.77 -25.19
CA LEU A 498 -16.01 -2.04 -25.86
C LEU A 498 -17.28 -2.76 -26.34
N LYS A 499 -18.32 -2.82 -25.51
CA LYS A 499 -19.59 -3.48 -25.87
C LYS A 499 -20.27 -2.77 -27.04
N ARG A 500 -20.24 -1.44 -27.07
CA ARG A 500 -20.82 -0.63 -28.15
C ARG A 500 -20.07 -0.82 -29.46
N GLY A 501 -18.73 -0.79 -29.43
CA GLY A 501 -17.92 -1.06 -30.62
C GLY A 501 -18.15 -2.47 -31.18
N LYS A 502 -18.38 -3.47 -30.33
CA LYS A 502 -18.74 -4.84 -30.78
C LYS A 502 -20.08 -4.89 -31.51
N LEU A 503 -21.09 -4.18 -31.02
CA LEU A 503 -22.42 -4.12 -31.64
C LEU A 503 -22.39 -3.41 -33.00
N GLU A 504 -21.59 -2.35 -33.13
CA GLU A 504 -21.40 -1.66 -34.42
C GLU A 504 -20.73 -2.59 -35.45
N ILE A 505 -19.68 -3.34 -35.06
CA ILE A 505 -19.01 -4.31 -35.94
C ILE A 505 -19.95 -5.47 -36.33
N GLU A 506 -20.73 -6.02 -35.40
CA GLU A 506 -21.67 -7.11 -35.69
C GLU A 506 -22.85 -6.64 -36.56
N GLY A 507 -23.30 -5.38 -36.39
CA GLY A 507 -24.31 -4.77 -37.24
C GLY A 507 -23.83 -4.47 -38.66
N GLU A 508 -22.58 -4.02 -38.83
CA GLU A 508 -21.98 -3.73 -40.13
C GLU A 508 -21.72 -5.01 -40.94
N VAL A 509 -21.27 -6.09 -40.28
CA VAL A 509 -21.10 -7.42 -40.89
C VAL A 509 -22.45 -8.04 -41.30
N SER A 510 -23.52 -7.80 -40.54
CA SER A 510 -24.86 -8.27 -40.91
C SER A 510 -25.51 -7.46 -42.03
N ALA A 511 -25.01 -6.24 -42.32
CA ALA A 511 -25.53 -5.38 -43.38
C ALA A 511 -24.79 -5.53 -44.72
N THR A 512 -23.66 -6.25 -44.76
CA THR A 512 -22.82 -6.41 -45.97
C THR A 512 -22.99 -7.72 -46.75
N GLU A 513 -23.99 -8.55 -46.43
CA GLU A 513 -24.46 -9.62 -47.34
C GLU A 513 -25.99 -9.50 -47.47
N PRO A 514 -26.56 -9.39 -48.69
CA PRO A 514 -26.36 -10.35 -49.79
C PRO A 514 -26.08 -9.73 -51.18
N TYR A 515 -25.81 -10.59 -52.16
CA TYR A 515 -25.69 -10.40 -53.63
C TYR A 515 -24.37 -9.85 -54.20
N GLU A 516 -23.52 -10.74 -54.73
CA GLU A 516 -23.28 -10.89 -56.18
C GLU A 516 -22.51 -12.19 -56.46
N MET A 517 -23.24 -13.19 -56.96
CA MET A 517 -22.69 -14.33 -57.67
C MET A 517 -22.52 -13.88 -59.13
N PHE A 518 -21.33 -13.43 -59.53
CA PHE A 518 -21.00 -13.27 -60.95
C PHE A 518 -19.88 -14.24 -61.33
N GLN A 519 -20.23 -15.14 -62.24
CA GLN A 519 -19.31 -16.09 -62.86
C GLN A 519 -18.20 -15.37 -63.62
N LEU A 520 -16.98 -15.89 -63.52
CA LEU A 520 -15.98 -15.82 -64.60
C LEU A 520 -15.20 -17.15 -64.62
N SER A 521 -15.37 -17.87 -65.73
CA SER A 521 -14.63 -19.09 -66.12
C SER A 521 -13.18 -18.74 -66.56
N PRO A 522 -12.27 -19.73 -66.71
CA PRO A 522 -10.83 -19.50 -66.71
C PRO A 522 -10.31 -19.06 -68.08
N MET A 523 -9.30 -18.17 -68.11
CA MET A 523 -8.56 -17.83 -69.32
C MET A 523 -7.12 -18.35 -69.25
N ALA A 524 -6.73 -19.01 -70.35
CA ALA A 524 -5.52 -19.78 -70.53
C ALA A 524 -4.23 -18.95 -70.47
N THR A 525 -3.20 -19.55 -69.88
CA THR A 525 -1.79 -19.14 -70.04
C THR A 525 -1.28 -19.61 -71.41
N THR A 526 -1.05 -18.67 -72.32
CA THR A 526 -0.16 -18.85 -73.47
C THR A 526 1.02 -17.88 -73.31
N ILE A 527 2.18 -18.43 -72.98
CA ILE A 527 3.46 -17.73 -73.05
C ILE A 527 4.07 -18.11 -74.40
N SER A 528 4.28 -17.13 -75.28
CA SER A 528 5.15 -17.25 -76.45
C SER A 528 6.28 -16.24 -76.31
N ASP A 529 7.50 -16.73 -76.48
CA ASP A 529 8.74 -15.96 -76.65
C ASP A 529 8.60 -14.90 -77.76
N ASP A 530 9.24 -13.74 -77.62
CA ASP A 530 10.59 -13.50 -78.14
C ASP A 530 10.95 -11.99 -78.29
N SER A 531 12.21 -11.72 -77.97
CA SER A 531 13.17 -10.75 -78.53
C SER A 531 12.93 -9.21 -78.62
N THR A 532 13.83 -8.49 -77.90
CA THR A 532 14.75 -7.41 -78.40
C THR A 532 14.16 -6.01 -78.71
N VAL A 533 14.78 -4.82 -78.61
CA VAL A 533 16.12 -4.18 -78.39
C VAL A 533 15.76 -2.81 -77.74
N GLY A 534 16.36 -2.29 -76.66
CA GLY A 534 17.68 -1.63 -76.57
C GLY A 534 17.54 -0.10 -76.41
N SER A 535 18.50 0.48 -75.68
CA SER A 535 18.75 1.90 -75.34
C SER A 535 17.71 2.67 -74.53
#